data_AF-A0AB39RMR2-F1
#
_entry.id   AF-A0AB39RMR2-F1
#
_cell.length_a   1.000
_cell.length_b   1.000
_cell.length_c   1.000
_cell.angle_alpha   90.00
_cell.angle_beta   90.00
_cell.angle_gamma   90.00
#
_symmetry.space_group_name_H-M   'P 1'
#
loop_
_entity.id
_entity.type
_entity.pdbx_description
1 polymer ?
#
loop_
_entity_poly.entity_id
_entity_poly.type
_entity_poly.pdbx_seq_one_letter_code
_entity_poly.pdbx_strand_id
1 'polypeptide(L)'
;MTSATTSVPDRPETSPLPFPFTRPDLSLLDAVGQCGDLAEVARRTGSRHGAVERQLDRLDKTVGLPLTLRSRHTARLTSAGSRLLVAGRRFFRQVDLAVQTNIFGRGSEAVDAPAVLAIASAEPLLEDVVEDAAATLDVLLSVHHDTPHQVMRKLAGYHVDAAHTWSLDAPRNSVERAVRTYGVLDDPLWVTLPFDHPLAGRNAVSLADLRGENWVSEAGPDSEVLVARVFQAAGLPAPAALHVTGASVARGMLRRGDAIGLGSPTHPAVLAPSVVHRSVVERPHRSTSLLVDPTVVPRALAERLAALLADRYLRRFAEQHQCLLGDPWWTRWHREQTARNTRPVRESDAPDAPLVPTATRKFDVEDLHVLRAVAKHGSINRAAAVLSISQSALTRRIHRLELGLGARLLLRSARGTDLTSPTRRFLHQLARFEAEFHDAAVACRSIGLPATHRQADAPRAQLAPSAT
;
A
#
# COMPACT_ATOMS: atom_id res chain seq x y z
N MET A 1 48.10 37.19 -12.40
CA MET A 1 47.04 36.39 -11.74
C MET A 1 45.95 36.16 -12.76
N THR A 2 46.03 35.04 -13.47
CA THR A 2 45.13 34.60 -14.53
C THR A 2 44.25 33.49 -13.94
N SER A 3 42.98 33.80 -13.67
CA SER A 3 42.02 32.85 -13.10
C SER A 3 41.49 31.93 -14.21
N ALA A 4 41.86 30.66 -14.15
CA ALA A 4 41.32 29.60 -14.98
C ALA A 4 39.89 29.26 -14.51
N THR A 5 38.90 29.51 -15.35
CA THR A 5 37.53 29.03 -15.18
C THR A 5 37.46 27.59 -15.69
N THR A 6 37.46 26.64 -14.76
CA THR A 6 37.31 25.21 -15.07
C THR A 6 35.90 24.97 -15.60
N SER A 7 35.76 24.77 -16.91
CA SER A 7 34.51 24.34 -17.55
C SER A 7 34.19 22.90 -17.11
N VAL A 8 33.08 22.73 -16.39
CA VAL A 8 32.49 21.42 -16.12
C VAL A 8 32.08 20.81 -17.48
N PRO A 9 32.51 19.58 -17.82
CA PRO A 9 32.09 18.96 -19.06
C PRO A 9 30.59 18.68 -19.02
N ASP A 10 29.91 19.14 -20.06
CA ASP A 10 28.50 18.94 -20.33
C ASP A 10 28.16 17.44 -20.19
N ARG A 11 27.28 17.10 -19.23
CA ARG A 11 26.75 15.73 -19.15
C ARG A 11 25.99 15.51 -20.47
N PRO A 12 26.19 14.37 -21.17
CA PRO A 12 25.35 14.08 -22.32
C PRO A 12 23.90 14.09 -21.83
N GLU A 13 23.05 14.90 -22.45
CA GLU A 13 21.60 14.81 -22.33
C GLU A 13 21.21 13.37 -22.69
N THR A 14 21.19 12.49 -21.69
CA THR A 14 20.58 11.18 -21.82
C THR A 14 19.12 11.44 -22.07
N SER A 15 18.73 11.41 -23.35
CA SER A 15 17.33 11.42 -23.75
C SER A 15 16.57 10.48 -22.81
N PRO A 16 15.56 10.97 -22.07
CA PRO A 16 14.84 10.12 -21.12
C PRO A 16 14.30 8.94 -21.92
N LEU A 17 14.65 7.72 -21.49
CA LEU A 17 14.15 6.48 -22.09
C LEU A 17 12.63 6.64 -22.31
N PRO A 18 12.11 6.50 -23.54
CA PRO A 18 10.67 6.58 -23.77
C PRO A 18 10.05 5.39 -23.06
N PHE A 19 9.52 5.60 -21.85
CA PHE A 19 9.13 4.51 -20.98
C PHE A 19 7.69 4.05 -21.26
N PRO A 20 7.45 2.84 -21.82
CA PRO A 20 6.14 2.37 -22.23
C PRO A 20 5.77 1.12 -21.41
N PHE A 21 5.83 1.21 -20.08
CA PHE A 21 5.11 0.23 -19.27
C PHE A 21 3.64 0.56 -19.40
N THR A 22 2.87 -0.47 -19.70
CA THR A 22 1.41 -0.43 -19.76
C THR A 22 0.85 -1.11 -18.52
N ARG A 23 -0.41 -0.89 -18.17
CA ARG A 23 -1.05 -1.65 -17.07
C ARG A 23 -1.00 -3.16 -17.29
N PRO A 24 -1.23 -3.67 -18.53
CA PRO A 24 -0.99 -5.08 -18.85
C PRO A 24 0.41 -5.57 -18.48
N ASP A 25 1.46 -4.75 -18.60
CA ASP A 25 2.82 -5.15 -18.22
C ASP A 25 2.96 -5.35 -16.71
N LEU A 26 2.34 -4.48 -15.90
CA LEU A 26 2.31 -4.65 -14.45
C LEU A 26 1.49 -5.87 -14.03
N SER A 27 0.33 -6.08 -14.66
CA SER A 27 -0.50 -7.26 -14.41
C SER A 27 0.24 -8.55 -14.78
N LEU A 28 1.02 -8.53 -15.84
CA LEU A 28 1.86 -9.67 -16.24
C LEU A 28 2.97 -9.93 -15.22
N LEU A 29 3.73 -8.91 -14.81
CA LEU A 29 4.78 -9.06 -13.81
C LEU A 29 4.23 -9.51 -12.45
N ASP A 30 3.05 -9.02 -12.06
CA ASP A 30 2.34 -9.48 -10.85
C ASP A 30 1.96 -10.96 -10.94
N ALA A 31 1.36 -11.38 -12.06
CA ALA A 31 1.00 -12.77 -12.29
C ALA A 31 2.24 -13.68 -12.23
N VAL A 32 3.37 -13.27 -12.82
CA VAL A 32 4.64 -13.99 -12.73
C VAL A 32 5.13 -14.08 -11.29
N GLY A 33 5.04 -13.00 -10.52
CA GLY A 33 5.43 -12.98 -9.10
C GLY A 33 4.58 -13.91 -8.23
N GLN A 34 3.31 -14.16 -8.59
CA GLN A 34 2.37 -14.97 -7.81
C GLN A 34 2.35 -16.45 -8.19
N CYS A 35 2.43 -16.77 -9.48
CA CYS A 35 2.07 -18.10 -9.98
C CYS A 35 3.26 -19.00 -10.28
N GLY A 36 4.42 -18.44 -10.63
CA GLY A 36 5.61 -19.21 -10.99
C GLY A 36 5.52 -19.98 -12.31
N ASP A 37 4.36 -20.55 -12.68
CA ASP A 37 4.10 -21.29 -13.91
C ASP A 37 3.59 -20.39 -15.04
N LEU A 38 4.19 -20.50 -16.24
CA LEU A 38 3.90 -19.62 -17.37
C LEU A 38 2.54 -19.90 -18.03
N ALA A 39 2.03 -21.13 -17.99
CA ALA A 39 0.70 -21.45 -18.50
C ALA A 39 -0.39 -20.85 -17.58
N GLU A 40 -0.16 -20.89 -16.27
CA GLU A 40 -1.01 -20.23 -15.28
C GLU A 40 -1.00 -18.71 -15.42
N VAL A 41 0.17 -18.11 -15.62
CA VAL A 41 0.31 -16.67 -15.90
C VAL A 41 -0.46 -16.28 -17.15
N ALA A 42 -0.33 -17.04 -18.24
CA ALA A 42 -1.05 -16.82 -19.49
C ALA A 42 -2.58 -16.88 -19.26
N ARG A 43 -3.05 -17.88 -18.52
CA ARG A 43 -4.47 -18.02 -18.16
C ARG A 43 -5.00 -16.82 -17.36
N ARG A 44 -4.27 -16.36 -16.33
CA ARG A 44 -4.69 -15.22 -15.49
C ARG A 44 -4.67 -13.88 -16.22
N THR A 45 -3.73 -13.71 -17.14
CA THR A 45 -3.60 -12.49 -17.95
C THR A 45 -4.47 -12.50 -19.20
N GLY A 46 -5.25 -13.57 -19.44
CA GLY A 46 -6.07 -13.72 -20.65
C GLY A 46 -5.25 -13.79 -21.95
N SER A 47 -3.99 -14.20 -21.84
CA SER A 47 -3.02 -14.21 -22.93
C SER A 47 -2.61 -15.63 -23.33
N ARG A 48 -2.04 -15.80 -24.53
CA ARG A 48 -1.42 -17.07 -24.96
C ARG A 48 0.03 -17.14 -24.46
N HIS A 49 0.56 -18.34 -24.21
CA HIS A 49 1.92 -18.54 -23.72
C HIS A 49 2.99 -17.75 -24.52
N GLY A 50 3.02 -17.91 -25.85
CA GLY A 50 3.99 -17.17 -26.68
C GLY A 50 3.79 -15.65 -26.67
N ALA A 51 2.61 -15.14 -26.32
CA ALA A 51 2.38 -13.70 -26.14
C ALA A 51 2.97 -13.19 -24.82
N VAL A 52 2.86 -13.98 -23.75
CA VAL A 52 3.50 -13.72 -22.46
C VAL A 52 5.02 -13.62 -22.61
N GLU A 53 5.64 -14.60 -23.26
CA GLU A 53 7.11 -14.61 -23.46
C GLU A 53 7.58 -13.39 -24.24
N ARG A 54 6.92 -13.06 -25.36
CA ARG A 54 7.25 -11.87 -26.16
C ARG A 54 7.08 -10.58 -25.37
N GLN A 55 6.08 -10.49 -24.51
CA GLN A 55 5.84 -9.31 -23.69
C GLN A 55 6.91 -9.17 -22.60
N LEU A 56 7.32 -10.27 -21.95
CA LEU A 56 8.45 -10.29 -21.02
C LEU A 56 9.77 -9.92 -21.70
N ASP A 57 10.05 -10.46 -22.89
CA ASP A 57 11.24 -10.11 -23.68
C ASP A 57 11.26 -8.64 -24.08
N ARG A 58 10.10 -8.09 -24.45
CA ARG A 58 9.95 -6.67 -24.73
C ARG A 58 10.29 -5.85 -23.49
N LEU A 59 9.74 -6.20 -22.32
CA LEU A 59 9.99 -5.50 -21.07
C LEU A 59 11.48 -5.54 -20.67
N ASP A 60 12.12 -6.71 -20.77
CA ASP A 60 13.55 -6.86 -20.47
C ASP A 60 14.40 -5.96 -21.38
N LYS A 61 14.11 -5.95 -22.69
CA LYS A 61 14.80 -5.09 -23.67
C LYS A 61 14.58 -3.61 -23.42
N THR A 62 13.35 -3.21 -23.13
CA THR A 62 12.98 -1.81 -22.89
C THR A 62 13.62 -1.24 -21.63
N VAL A 63 13.70 -2.04 -20.56
CA VAL A 63 14.36 -1.63 -19.31
C VAL A 63 15.88 -1.75 -19.40
N GLY A 64 16.37 -2.68 -20.24
CA GLY A 64 17.78 -3.04 -20.33
C GLY A 64 18.24 -3.92 -19.16
N LEU A 65 17.33 -4.67 -18.53
CA LEU A 65 17.59 -5.56 -17.40
C LEU A 65 16.69 -6.80 -17.49
N PRO A 66 17.17 -7.99 -17.10
CA PRO A 66 16.31 -9.15 -16.95
C PRO A 66 15.37 -8.93 -15.75
N LEU A 67 14.07 -8.80 -16.00
CA LEU A 67 13.03 -8.66 -14.97
C LEU A 67 12.58 -10.00 -14.43
N THR A 68 12.80 -11.08 -15.20
CA THR A 68 12.36 -12.43 -14.84
C THR A 68 13.47 -13.45 -15.03
N LEU A 69 13.57 -14.39 -14.10
CA LEU A 69 14.32 -15.65 -14.23
C LEU A 69 13.37 -16.68 -14.84
N ARG A 70 13.70 -17.17 -16.03
CA ARG A 70 12.79 -17.97 -16.86
C ARG A 70 13.36 -19.35 -17.15
N SER A 71 12.48 -20.35 -17.17
CA SER A 71 12.70 -21.71 -17.66
C SER A 71 11.59 -22.05 -18.66
N ARG A 72 11.60 -23.26 -19.23
CA ARG A 72 10.63 -23.68 -20.26
C ARG A 72 9.15 -23.62 -19.80
N HIS A 73 8.90 -23.76 -18.50
CA HIS A 73 7.56 -23.80 -17.93
C HIS A 73 7.34 -22.78 -16.81
N THR A 74 8.41 -22.19 -16.29
CA THR A 74 8.34 -21.35 -15.08
C THR A 74 9.01 -20.00 -15.29
N ALA A 75 8.50 -18.98 -14.60
CA ALA A 75 9.08 -17.66 -14.51
C ALA A 75 8.94 -17.12 -13.08
N ARG A 76 9.99 -16.48 -12.58
CA ARG A 76 10.00 -15.77 -11.30
C ARG A 76 10.59 -14.38 -11.51
N LEU A 77 10.18 -13.40 -10.71
CA LEU A 77 10.78 -12.07 -10.77
C LEU A 77 12.24 -12.12 -10.30
N THR A 78 13.13 -11.39 -10.99
CA THR A 78 14.45 -11.04 -10.45
C THR A 78 14.28 -9.97 -9.37
N SER A 79 15.34 -9.68 -8.59
CA SER A 79 15.31 -8.55 -7.65
C SER A 79 15.04 -7.21 -8.36
N ALA A 80 15.55 -7.03 -9.58
CA ALA A 80 15.24 -5.87 -10.41
C ALA A 80 13.78 -5.87 -10.88
N GLY A 81 13.24 -7.03 -11.30
CA GLY A 81 11.83 -7.20 -11.66
C GLY A 81 10.88 -6.88 -10.52
N SER A 82 11.15 -7.36 -9.31
CA SER A 82 10.36 -7.06 -8.11
C SER A 82 10.38 -5.57 -7.79
N ARG A 83 11.56 -4.92 -7.84
CA ARG A 83 11.70 -3.47 -7.61
C ARG A 83 10.99 -2.63 -8.67
N LEU A 84 11.06 -3.03 -9.94
CA LEU A 84 10.36 -2.33 -11.02
C LEU A 84 8.86 -2.53 -11.01
N LEU A 85 8.38 -3.71 -10.62
CA LEU A 85 6.96 -3.95 -10.38
C LEU A 85 6.44 -3.01 -9.28
N VAL A 86 7.17 -2.90 -8.18
CA VAL A 86 6.89 -1.96 -7.08
C VAL A 86 6.87 -0.51 -7.57
N ALA A 87 7.94 -0.05 -8.24
CA ALA A 87 8.02 1.31 -8.76
C ALA A 87 6.89 1.60 -9.76
N GLY A 88 6.53 0.62 -10.58
CA GLY A 88 5.51 0.75 -11.61
C GLY A 88 4.13 0.88 -10.99
N ARG A 89 3.81 0.07 -9.99
CA ARG A 89 2.54 0.22 -9.25
C ARG A 89 2.43 1.59 -8.60
N ARG A 90 3.51 2.08 -7.99
CA ARG A 90 3.56 3.45 -7.43
C ARG A 90 3.30 4.51 -8.51
N PHE A 91 4.04 4.45 -9.62
CA PHE A 91 3.88 5.39 -10.73
C PHE A 91 2.45 5.43 -11.25
N PHE A 92 1.88 4.27 -11.60
CA PHE A 92 0.53 4.19 -12.16
C PHE A 92 -0.53 4.67 -11.17
N ARG A 93 -0.35 4.41 -9.88
CA ARG A 93 -1.25 4.94 -8.85
C ARG A 93 -1.14 6.46 -8.75
N GLN A 94 0.06 7.02 -8.71
CA GLN A 94 0.26 8.48 -8.68
C GLN A 94 -0.33 9.16 -9.92
N VAL A 95 -0.22 8.51 -11.08
CA VAL A 95 -0.89 8.95 -12.32
C VAL A 95 -2.40 8.89 -12.20
N ASP A 96 -2.97 7.77 -11.73
CA ASP A 96 -4.42 7.62 -11.51
C ASP A 96 -4.97 8.74 -10.62
N LEU A 97 -4.29 8.94 -9.50
CA LEU A 97 -4.57 9.99 -8.55
C LEU A 97 -4.54 11.35 -9.27
N ALA A 98 -3.40 11.77 -9.80
CA ALA A 98 -3.26 13.09 -10.44
C ALA A 98 -4.23 13.33 -11.60
N VAL A 99 -4.56 12.30 -12.36
CA VAL A 99 -5.58 12.35 -13.41
C VAL A 99 -6.96 12.65 -12.81
N GLN A 100 -7.33 11.97 -11.73
CA GLN A 100 -8.63 12.12 -11.06
C GLN A 100 -8.83 13.51 -10.42
N THR A 101 -7.82 14.09 -9.78
CA THR A 101 -7.94 15.41 -9.13
C THR A 101 -7.71 16.57 -10.06
N ASN A 102 -6.68 16.50 -10.90
CA ASN A 102 -6.19 17.68 -11.59
C ASN A 102 -6.71 17.81 -13.02
N ILE A 103 -7.47 16.83 -13.52
CA ILE A 103 -7.97 16.86 -14.90
C ILE A 103 -9.50 16.79 -15.00
N PHE A 104 -10.22 16.19 -14.04
CA PHE A 104 -11.69 16.12 -14.06
C PHE A 104 -12.35 17.48 -13.72
N GLY A 105 -12.24 18.43 -14.65
CA GLY A 105 -12.94 19.71 -14.67
C GLY A 105 -14.17 19.66 -15.58
N ARG A 106 -15.38 19.37 -15.08
CA ARG A 106 -16.60 19.77 -15.80
C ARG A 106 -16.85 21.25 -15.56
N GLY A 107 -16.44 22.08 -16.53
CA GLY A 107 -16.61 23.53 -16.44
C GLY A 107 -15.76 24.15 -15.32
N SER A 108 -15.92 25.45 -15.14
CA SER A 108 -15.24 26.27 -14.14
C SER A 108 -15.51 25.90 -12.67
N GLU A 109 -16.24 24.82 -12.40
CA GLU A 109 -16.76 24.47 -11.06
C GLU A 109 -16.22 23.16 -10.47
N ALA A 110 -15.42 22.36 -11.18
CA ALA A 110 -14.88 21.11 -10.60
C ALA A 110 -13.61 21.32 -9.76
N VAL A 111 -13.53 22.44 -9.04
CA VAL A 111 -12.36 22.81 -8.24
C VAL A 111 -12.33 22.09 -6.88
N ASP A 112 -13.43 21.44 -6.45
CA ASP A 112 -13.62 21.07 -5.04
C ASP A 112 -14.08 19.62 -4.79
N ALA A 113 -13.67 18.63 -5.60
CA ALA A 113 -13.98 17.23 -5.26
C ALA A 113 -13.01 16.72 -4.17
N PRO A 114 -13.50 16.23 -3.00
CA PRO A 114 -12.66 15.81 -1.89
C PRO A 114 -11.76 14.64 -2.30
N ALA A 115 -10.59 14.58 -1.67
CA ALA A 115 -9.61 13.53 -1.83
C ALA A 115 -10.21 12.12 -1.69
N VAL A 116 -9.58 11.06 -2.23
CA VAL A 116 -9.85 9.68 -1.82
C VAL A 116 -8.55 9.05 -1.43
N LEU A 117 -8.55 8.47 -0.24
CA LEU A 117 -7.44 7.69 0.27
C LEU A 117 -7.88 6.22 0.30
N ALA A 118 -7.16 5.35 -0.40
CA ALA A 118 -7.39 3.92 -0.33
C ALA A 118 -6.75 3.36 0.95
N ILE A 119 -7.57 2.83 1.85
CA ILE A 119 -7.13 2.26 3.12
C ILE A 119 -7.53 0.79 3.19
N ALA A 120 -6.57 -0.10 3.47
CA ALA A 120 -6.89 -1.46 3.90
C ALA A 120 -6.91 -1.49 5.43
N SER A 121 -7.91 -2.13 6.02
CA SER A 121 -8.03 -2.22 7.47
C SER A 121 -8.26 -3.66 7.90
N ALA A 122 -7.45 -4.11 8.88
CA ALA A 122 -7.59 -5.41 9.54
C ALA A 122 -8.73 -5.41 10.56
N GLU A 123 -9.16 -4.20 10.93
CA GLU A 123 -10.26 -3.95 11.84
C GLU A 123 -11.41 -3.29 11.07
N PRO A 124 -12.68 -3.54 11.42
CA PRO A 124 -13.78 -2.74 10.89
C PRO A 124 -13.56 -1.26 11.26
N LEU A 125 -13.59 -0.39 10.25
CA LEU A 125 -13.63 1.06 10.46
C LEU A 125 -15.04 1.45 10.86
N LEU A 126 -15.16 2.49 11.69
CA LEU A 126 -16.45 3.06 12.03
C LEU A 126 -16.98 3.87 10.84
N GLU A 127 -18.28 3.79 10.56
CA GLU A 127 -18.91 4.58 9.50
C GLU A 127 -18.64 6.08 9.71
N ASP A 128 -18.76 6.54 10.96
CA ASP A 128 -18.41 7.90 11.40
C ASP A 128 -16.97 8.33 11.05
N VAL A 129 -16.00 7.40 11.01
CA VAL A 129 -14.62 7.75 10.62
C VAL A 129 -14.58 8.14 9.14
N VAL A 130 -15.34 7.46 8.29
CA VAL A 130 -15.41 7.77 6.86
C VAL A 130 -16.09 9.12 6.66
N GLU A 131 -17.18 9.38 7.38
CA GLU A 131 -17.91 10.65 7.33
C GLU A 131 -17.06 11.83 7.85
N ASP A 132 -16.42 11.65 9.00
CA ASP A 132 -15.55 12.68 9.59
C ASP A 132 -14.31 12.94 8.74
N ALA A 133 -13.73 11.91 8.13
CA ALA A 133 -12.60 12.10 7.23
C ALA A 133 -13.01 13.00 6.06
N ALA A 134 -14.21 12.82 5.52
CA ALA A 134 -14.73 13.68 4.46
C ALA A 134 -14.98 15.10 4.98
N ALA A 135 -15.63 15.24 6.14
CA ALA A 135 -16.03 16.55 6.68
C ALA A 135 -14.87 17.37 7.25
N THR A 136 -13.87 16.72 7.83
CA THR A 136 -12.80 17.39 8.59
C THR A 136 -11.44 17.34 7.91
N LEU A 137 -11.16 16.28 7.17
CA LEU A 137 -9.88 16.09 6.47
C LEU A 137 -9.99 16.37 4.96
N ASP A 138 -11.20 16.66 4.46
CA ASP A 138 -11.50 16.81 3.03
C ASP A 138 -11.10 15.57 2.21
N VAL A 139 -11.25 14.39 2.81
CA VAL A 139 -10.86 13.10 2.25
C VAL A 139 -11.95 12.04 2.44
N LEU A 140 -12.46 11.50 1.33
CA LEU A 140 -13.24 10.27 1.27
C LEU A 140 -12.33 9.05 1.47
N LEU A 141 -12.75 8.08 2.27
CA LEU A 141 -11.99 6.84 2.45
C LEU A 141 -12.55 5.75 1.53
N SER A 142 -11.68 5.15 0.70
CA SER A 142 -12.00 3.90 0.01
C SER A 142 -11.48 2.74 0.85
N VAL A 143 -12.37 2.07 1.56
CA VAL A 143 -12.02 1.11 2.61
C VAL A 143 -12.06 -0.33 2.09
N HIS A 144 -10.99 -1.07 2.32
CA HIS A 144 -10.89 -2.50 2.08
C HIS A 144 -10.72 -3.25 3.40
N HIS A 145 -11.69 -4.07 3.79
CA HIS A 145 -11.55 -4.95 4.95
C HIS A 145 -10.95 -6.28 4.55
N ASP A 146 -9.87 -6.68 5.23
CA ASP A 146 -9.11 -7.89 4.95
C ASP A 146 -8.44 -8.43 6.21
N THR A 147 -7.96 -9.67 6.17
CA THR A 147 -7.14 -10.23 7.25
C THR A 147 -5.84 -9.41 7.45
N PRO A 148 -5.27 -9.34 8.67
CA PRO A 148 -4.06 -8.57 8.96
C PRO A 148 -2.90 -8.79 7.95
N HIS A 149 -2.61 -10.04 7.63
CA HIS A 149 -1.57 -10.39 6.66
C HIS A 149 -1.88 -9.87 5.24
N GLN A 150 -3.14 -9.90 4.80
CA GLN A 150 -3.54 -9.37 3.48
C GLN A 150 -3.48 -7.85 3.43
N VAL A 151 -3.82 -7.16 4.53
CA VAL A 151 -3.67 -5.71 4.67
C VAL A 151 -2.21 -5.31 4.46
N MET A 152 -1.29 -6.01 5.12
CA MET A 152 0.15 -5.79 4.96
C MET A 152 0.63 -6.09 3.54
N ARG A 153 0.17 -7.18 2.92
CA ARG A 153 0.47 -7.49 1.51
C ARG A 153 -0.05 -6.43 0.54
N LYS A 154 -1.24 -5.88 0.77
CA LYS A 154 -1.80 -4.79 -0.04
C LYS A 154 -0.98 -3.51 0.10
N LEU A 155 -0.51 -3.19 1.31
CA LEU A 155 0.38 -2.06 1.53
C LEU A 155 1.73 -2.28 0.83
N ALA A 156 2.38 -3.41 1.08
CA ALA A 156 3.67 -3.78 0.50
C ALA A 156 3.64 -3.79 -1.03
N GLY A 157 2.55 -4.30 -1.60
CA GLY A 157 2.32 -4.41 -3.03
C GLY A 157 1.80 -3.14 -3.68
N TYR A 158 1.73 -1.98 -3.01
CA TYR A 158 1.16 -0.76 -3.58
C TYR A 158 -0.26 -1.01 -4.16
N HIS A 159 -1.12 -1.70 -3.41
CA HIS A 159 -2.57 -1.78 -3.67
C HIS A 159 -3.42 -0.80 -2.84
N VAL A 160 -2.94 -0.37 -1.66
CA VAL A 160 -3.56 0.71 -0.84
C VAL A 160 -2.55 1.78 -0.42
N ASP A 161 -3.01 2.98 -0.07
CA ASP A 161 -2.20 4.12 0.39
C ASP A 161 -1.86 4.04 1.87
N ALA A 162 -2.81 3.51 2.64
CA ALA A 162 -2.69 3.29 4.07
C ALA A 162 -3.12 1.87 4.45
N ALA A 163 -2.51 1.34 5.50
CA ALA A 163 -2.94 0.14 6.19
C ALA A 163 -3.21 0.46 7.65
N HIS A 164 -4.39 0.10 8.12
CA HIS A 164 -4.73 0.13 9.53
C HIS A 164 -4.72 -1.30 10.07
N THR A 165 -3.80 -1.59 10.98
CA THR A 165 -3.62 -2.95 11.52
C THR A 165 -3.10 -2.90 12.95
N TRP A 166 -2.95 -4.05 13.58
CA TRP A 166 -2.48 -4.18 14.95
C TRP A 166 -1.22 -5.04 15.03
N SER A 167 -0.42 -4.86 16.08
CA SER A 167 0.75 -5.68 16.41
C SER A 167 0.82 -5.89 17.92
N LEU A 168 1.36 -7.02 18.36
CA LEU A 168 1.58 -7.32 19.78
C LEU A 168 2.87 -6.69 20.33
N ASP A 169 3.89 -6.57 19.47
CA ASP A 169 5.13 -5.87 19.79
C ASP A 169 5.17 -4.51 19.07
N ALA A 170 6.14 -3.65 19.40
CA ALA A 170 6.41 -2.46 18.60
C ALA A 170 6.46 -2.84 17.10
N PRO A 171 5.80 -2.08 16.21
CA PRO A 171 5.63 -2.46 14.81
C PRO A 171 7.00 -2.74 14.20
N ARG A 172 7.30 -4.03 13.97
CA ARG A 172 8.48 -4.40 13.20
C ARG A 172 8.18 -3.94 11.78
N ASN A 173 9.04 -3.13 11.20
CA ASN A 173 8.99 -2.85 9.76
C ASN A 173 9.34 -4.16 9.02
N SER A 174 8.39 -5.09 8.95
CA SER A 174 8.47 -6.34 8.19
C SER A 174 8.28 -6.10 6.69
N VAL A 175 7.88 -4.88 6.31
CA VAL A 175 7.77 -4.46 4.92
C VAL A 175 9.13 -3.98 4.40
N GLU A 176 9.62 -4.59 3.33
CA GLU A 176 10.83 -4.21 2.59
C GLU A 176 10.67 -2.87 1.83
N ARG A 177 10.03 -1.85 2.43
CA ARG A 177 9.89 -0.51 1.85
C ARG A 177 9.81 0.57 2.94
N ALA A 178 10.09 1.82 2.56
CA ALA A 178 9.92 2.96 3.44
C ALA A 178 8.41 3.18 3.73
N VAL A 179 7.97 2.74 4.90
CA VAL A 179 6.65 2.98 5.45
C VAL A 179 6.82 3.84 6.70
N ARG A 180 5.91 4.79 6.89
CA ARG A 180 5.80 5.50 8.17
C ARG A 180 4.64 4.93 8.96
N THR A 181 4.90 4.71 10.25
CA THR A 181 3.93 4.14 11.18
C THR A 181 3.51 5.20 12.18
N TYR A 182 2.20 5.37 12.32
CA TYR A 182 1.56 6.29 13.24
C TYR A 182 0.73 5.46 14.23
N GLY A 183 1.05 5.55 15.52
CA GLY A 183 0.30 4.85 16.55
C GLY A 183 -1.13 5.40 16.62
N VAL A 184 -2.11 4.50 16.66
CA VAL A 184 -3.53 4.85 16.79
C VAL A 184 -3.97 4.66 18.23
N LEU A 185 -3.88 3.43 18.73
CA LEU A 185 -4.31 3.11 20.10
C LEU A 185 -3.42 2.02 20.69
N ASP A 186 -3.10 2.16 21.97
CA ASP A 186 -2.70 1.01 22.78
C ASP A 186 -3.97 0.32 23.28
N ASP A 187 -4.32 -0.79 22.66
CA ASP A 187 -5.63 -1.44 22.68
C ASP A 187 -5.61 -2.69 23.58
N PRO A 188 -6.22 -2.63 24.77
CA PRO A 188 -6.28 -3.76 25.68
C PRO A 188 -7.13 -4.89 25.14
N LEU A 189 -6.84 -6.10 25.61
CA LEU A 189 -7.58 -7.29 25.23
C LEU A 189 -8.45 -7.81 26.36
N TRP A 190 -9.65 -8.25 25.99
CA TRP A 190 -10.54 -9.05 26.82
C TRP A 190 -10.59 -10.50 26.32
N VAL A 191 -11.22 -11.37 27.09
CA VAL A 191 -11.65 -12.69 26.61
C VAL A 191 -13.15 -12.70 26.36
N THR A 192 -13.55 -13.39 25.28
CA THR A 192 -14.95 -13.68 24.95
C THR A 192 -15.24 -15.11 25.35
N LEU A 193 -16.24 -15.30 26.22
CA LEU A 193 -16.69 -16.59 26.76
C LEU A 193 -18.15 -16.83 26.36
N PRO A 194 -18.60 -18.10 26.27
CA PRO A 194 -20.03 -18.44 26.27
C PRO A 194 -20.75 -17.83 27.48
N PHE A 195 -22.01 -17.44 27.33
CA PHE A 195 -22.78 -16.83 28.41
C PHE A 195 -22.93 -17.76 29.64
N ASP A 196 -23.03 -19.07 29.40
CA ASP A 196 -23.16 -20.13 30.41
C ASP A 196 -21.82 -20.67 30.93
N HIS A 197 -20.69 -20.11 30.48
CA HIS A 197 -19.37 -20.52 30.92
C HIS A 197 -19.20 -20.32 32.44
N PRO A 198 -18.55 -21.23 33.20
CA PRO A 198 -18.41 -21.11 34.67
C PRO A 198 -17.76 -19.79 35.13
N LEU A 199 -16.85 -19.25 34.33
CA LEU A 199 -16.16 -17.97 34.60
C LEU A 199 -16.91 -16.74 34.05
N ALA A 200 -18.06 -16.92 33.37
CA ALA A 200 -18.87 -15.84 32.87
C ALA A 200 -19.33 -14.89 33.99
N GLY A 201 -19.59 -15.38 35.20
CA GLY A 201 -20.04 -14.52 36.31
C GLY A 201 -18.97 -13.59 36.90
N ARG A 202 -17.68 -13.78 36.57
CA ARG A 202 -16.59 -12.97 37.13
C ARG A 202 -16.48 -11.62 36.42
N ASN A 203 -15.84 -10.62 37.03
CA ASN A 203 -15.50 -9.36 36.33
C ASN A 203 -14.18 -9.47 35.55
N ALA A 204 -13.24 -10.27 36.06
CA ALA A 204 -11.96 -10.57 35.44
C ALA A 204 -11.59 -12.05 35.60
N VAL A 205 -10.79 -12.57 34.67
CA VAL A 205 -10.32 -13.96 34.61
C VAL A 205 -8.84 -14.00 34.29
N SER A 206 -8.11 -15.00 34.81
CA SER A 206 -6.69 -15.18 34.49
C SER A 206 -6.50 -16.05 33.26
N LEU A 207 -5.41 -15.88 32.53
CA LEU A 207 -5.03 -16.77 31.43
C LEU A 207 -4.75 -18.19 31.94
N ALA A 208 -4.27 -18.32 33.18
CA ALA A 208 -4.04 -19.61 33.82
C ALA A 208 -5.34 -20.41 34.00
N ASP A 209 -6.43 -19.76 34.43
CA ASP A 209 -7.75 -20.39 34.60
C ASP A 209 -8.33 -20.91 33.26
N LEU A 210 -7.93 -20.29 32.14
CA LEU A 210 -8.46 -20.56 30.80
C LEU A 210 -7.55 -21.45 29.94
N ARG A 211 -6.45 -21.97 30.49
CA ARG A 211 -5.44 -22.73 29.73
C ARG A 211 -6.01 -24.02 29.12
N GLY A 212 -6.97 -24.63 29.80
CA GLY A 212 -7.62 -25.88 29.39
C GLY A 212 -8.77 -25.71 28.39
N GLU A 213 -9.18 -24.48 28.11
CA GLU A 213 -10.32 -24.19 27.23
C GLU A 213 -9.97 -24.38 25.76
N ASN A 214 -11.00 -24.49 24.92
CA ASN A 214 -10.83 -24.51 23.48
C ASN A 214 -10.70 -23.08 22.94
N TRP A 215 -9.57 -22.73 22.35
CA TRP A 215 -9.30 -21.38 21.85
C TRP A 215 -9.49 -21.26 20.34
N VAL A 216 -9.95 -20.09 19.91
CA VAL A 216 -9.92 -19.68 18.50
C VAL A 216 -9.18 -18.36 18.33
N SER A 217 -8.39 -18.26 17.26
CA SER A 217 -7.61 -17.08 16.94
C SER A 217 -7.46 -16.92 15.43
N GLU A 218 -7.21 -15.70 14.99
CA GLU A 218 -6.84 -15.38 13.62
C GLU A 218 -5.33 -15.20 13.49
N ALA A 219 -4.80 -15.38 12.28
CA ALA A 219 -3.41 -15.04 12.01
C ALA A 219 -3.22 -13.51 11.94
N GLY A 220 -2.22 -13.01 12.65
CA GLY A 220 -1.78 -11.63 12.69
C GLY A 220 -1.00 -11.20 11.45
N PRO A 221 -0.56 -9.93 11.39
CA PRO A 221 0.08 -9.34 10.21
C PRO A 221 1.34 -10.08 9.73
N ASP A 222 2.15 -10.57 10.66
CA ASP A 222 3.39 -11.32 10.43
C ASP A 222 3.17 -12.84 10.60
N SER A 223 1.92 -13.29 10.40
CA SER A 223 1.48 -14.68 10.61
C SER A 223 1.58 -15.19 12.06
N GLU A 224 1.73 -14.30 13.03
CA GLU A 224 1.68 -14.63 14.45
C GLU A 224 0.27 -15.00 14.90
N VAL A 225 0.13 -15.84 15.93
CA VAL A 225 -1.18 -16.21 16.47
C VAL A 225 -1.40 -15.46 17.78
N LEU A 226 -2.40 -14.56 17.80
CA LEU A 226 -2.64 -13.61 18.90
C LEU A 226 -2.70 -14.31 20.26
N VAL A 227 -3.51 -15.37 20.37
CA VAL A 227 -3.67 -16.13 21.62
C VAL A 227 -2.35 -16.74 22.08
N ALA A 228 -1.63 -17.43 21.19
CA ALA A 228 -0.36 -18.08 21.54
C ALA A 228 0.68 -17.05 22.03
N ARG A 229 0.76 -15.89 21.37
CA ARG A 229 1.67 -14.80 21.74
C ARG A 229 1.32 -14.15 23.08
N VAL A 230 0.04 -13.99 23.38
CA VAL A 230 -0.42 -13.46 24.69
C VAL A 230 -0.08 -14.42 25.82
N PHE A 231 -0.29 -15.74 25.65
CA PHE A 231 0.14 -16.74 26.63
C PHE A 231 1.65 -16.71 26.84
N GLN A 232 2.42 -16.67 25.74
CA GLN A 232 3.88 -16.59 25.80
C GLN A 232 4.35 -15.33 26.55
N ALA A 233 3.76 -14.16 26.28
CA ALA A 233 4.10 -12.91 26.96
C ALA A 233 3.80 -12.95 28.47
N ALA A 234 2.79 -13.73 28.88
CA ALA A 234 2.47 -14.00 30.28
C ALA A 234 3.36 -15.08 30.92
N GLY A 235 4.35 -15.64 30.20
CA GLY A 235 5.20 -16.72 30.70
C GLY A 235 4.49 -18.08 30.79
N LEU A 236 3.36 -18.23 30.10
CA LEU A 236 2.57 -19.46 30.06
C LEU A 236 2.79 -20.21 28.74
N PRO A 237 2.72 -21.56 28.74
CA PRO A 237 2.70 -22.31 27.49
C PRO A 237 1.45 -21.99 26.69
N ALA A 238 1.56 -22.04 25.36
CA ALA A 238 0.40 -21.89 24.49
C ALA A 238 -0.71 -22.91 24.84
N PRO A 239 -2.00 -22.56 24.68
CA PRO A 239 -3.09 -23.49 24.91
C PRO A 239 -2.96 -24.76 24.07
N ALA A 240 -3.33 -25.91 24.65
CA ALA A 240 -3.24 -27.19 23.96
C ALA A 240 -4.27 -27.31 22.81
N ALA A 241 -5.43 -26.66 22.96
CA ALA A 241 -6.49 -26.60 21.96
C ALA A 241 -6.58 -25.16 21.41
N LEU A 242 -6.00 -24.92 20.24
CA LEU A 242 -5.98 -23.62 19.58
C LEU A 242 -6.26 -23.76 18.08
N HIS A 243 -7.41 -23.25 17.65
CA HIS A 243 -7.83 -23.20 16.25
C HIS A 243 -7.41 -21.89 15.60
N VAL A 244 -6.58 -21.96 14.56
CA VAL A 244 -6.24 -20.80 13.72
C VAL A 244 -7.11 -20.83 12.47
N THR A 245 -7.97 -19.83 12.30
CA THR A 245 -8.95 -19.79 11.21
C THR A 245 -9.23 -18.37 10.76
N GLY A 246 -10.06 -18.20 9.72
CA GLY A 246 -10.49 -16.88 9.26
C GLY A 246 -11.60 -16.28 10.15
N ALA A 247 -11.70 -14.95 10.16
CA ALA A 247 -12.66 -14.18 10.97
C ALA A 247 -14.09 -14.73 10.98
N SER A 248 -14.64 -15.10 9.80
CA SER A 248 -16.02 -15.57 9.69
C SER A 248 -16.25 -16.87 10.47
N VAL A 249 -15.30 -17.82 10.38
CA VAL A 249 -15.33 -19.10 11.10
C VAL A 249 -15.10 -18.87 12.58
N ALA A 250 -14.11 -18.05 12.95
CA ALA A 250 -13.82 -17.73 14.35
C ALA A 250 -15.04 -17.12 15.05
N ARG A 251 -15.68 -16.13 14.42
CA ARG A 251 -16.91 -15.50 14.95
C ARG A 251 -18.08 -16.48 15.05
N GLY A 252 -18.16 -17.46 14.14
CA GLY A 252 -19.15 -18.54 14.19
C GLY A 252 -18.94 -19.44 15.40
N MET A 253 -17.70 -19.89 15.64
CA MET A 253 -17.33 -20.72 16.80
C MET A 253 -17.61 -20.00 18.12
N LEU A 254 -17.22 -18.72 18.23
CA LEU A 254 -17.48 -17.88 19.41
C LEU A 254 -18.98 -17.75 19.70
N ARG A 255 -19.81 -17.45 18.68
CA ARG A 255 -21.27 -17.27 18.87
C ARG A 255 -21.98 -18.54 19.31
N ARG A 256 -21.48 -19.70 18.87
CA ARG A 256 -22.02 -21.03 19.20
C ARG A 256 -21.51 -21.56 20.54
N GLY A 257 -20.47 -20.93 21.09
CA GLY A 257 -19.80 -21.39 22.30
C GLY A 257 -18.89 -22.60 22.10
N ASP A 258 -18.50 -22.91 20.86
CA ASP A 258 -17.60 -24.04 20.55
C ASP A 258 -16.14 -23.75 20.96
N ALA A 259 -15.80 -22.47 21.15
CA ALA A 259 -14.48 -21.99 21.57
C ALA A 259 -14.58 -20.61 22.26
N ILE A 260 -13.52 -20.22 22.96
CA ILE A 260 -13.28 -18.89 23.52
C ILE A 260 -12.22 -18.15 22.69
N GLY A 261 -12.14 -16.82 22.83
CA GLY A 261 -11.18 -16.04 22.04
C GLY A 261 -10.80 -14.72 22.69
N LEU A 262 -9.64 -14.20 22.32
CA LEU A 262 -9.23 -12.83 22.67
C LEU A 262 -9.83 -11.84 21.67
N GLY A 263 -10.20 -10.68 22.17
CA GLY A 263 -10.69 -9.59 21.34
C GLY A 263 -10.39 -8.25 21.97
N SER A 264 -10.72 -7.19 21.25
CA SER A 264 -10.61 -5.82 21.73
C SER A 264 -11.99 -5.29 22.12
N PRO A 265 -12.11 -4.52 23.21
CA PRO A 265 -13.34 -3.79 23.51
C PRO A 265 -13.55 -2.58 22.58
N THR A 266 -12.49 -2.06 21.96
CA THR A 266 -12.63 -0.99 20.96
C THR A 266 -13.01 -1.53 19.58
N HIS A 267 -12.69 -2.81 19.34
CA HIS A 267 -13.02 -3.55 18.12
C HIS A 267 -13.62 -4.95 18.41
N PRO A 268 -14.85 -5.03 18.93
CA PRO A 268 -15.43 -6.31 19.34
C PRO A 268 -15.73 -7.19 18.12
N ALA A 269 -15.03 -8.32 18.02
CA ALA A 269 -15.24 -9.30 16.95
C ALA A 269 -16.66 -9.89 16.97
N VAL A 270 -17.24 -10.09 18.16
CA VAL A 270 -18.60 -10.62 18.33
C VAL A 270 -19.30 -9.81 19.39
N LEU A 271 -20.48 -9.29 19.05
CA LEU A 271 -21.46 -8.76 20.01
C LEU A 271 -22.72 -9.61 19.84
N ALA A 272 -23.00 -10.47 20.80
CA ALA A 272 -24.18 -11.34 20.78
C ALA A 272 -24.62 -11.67 22.22
N PRO A 273 -25.93 -11.85 22.49
CA PRO A 273 -26.40 -12.26 23.81
C PRO A 273 -25.85 -13.61 24.29
N SER A 274 -25.40 -14.47 23.36
CA SER A 274 -24.85 -15.79 23.66
C SER A 274 -23.41 -15.76 24.19
N VAL A 275 -22.75 -14.60 24.20
CA VAL A 275 -21.38 -14.45 24.69
C VAL A 275 -21.28 -13.35 25.74
N VAL A 276 -20.28 -13.46 26.61
CA VAL A 276 -19.90 -12.44 27.57
C VAL A 276 -18.42 -12.11 27.43
N HIS A 277 -18.06 -10.86 27.71
CA HIS A 277 -16.67 -10.42 27.63
C HIS A 277 -16.12 -10.10 29.01
N ARG A 278 -14.92 -10.57 29.32
CA ARG A 278 -14.28 -10.42 30.64
C ARG A 278 -12.88 -9.86 30.53
N SER A 279 -12.54 -8.99 31.49
CA SER A 279 -11.19 -8.46 31.59
C SER A 279 -10.22 -9.60 31.89
N VAL A 280 -9.02 -9.52 31.32
CA VAL A 280 -7.96 -10.48 31.61
C VAL A 280 -7.04 -9.88 32.68
N VAL A 281 -6.74 -10.63 33.74
CA VAL A 281 -5.97 -10.14 34.90
C VAL A 281 -4.58 -9.66 34.49
N GLU A 282 -3.96 -10.35 33.54
CA GLU A 282 -2.63 -10.07 32.99
C GLU A 282 -2.59 -8.78 32.16
N ARG A 283 -3.75 -8.16 31.89
CA ARG A 283 -3.90 -6.94 31.07
C ARG A 283 -3.12 -6.99 29.74
N PRO A 284 -3.28 -8.07 28.95
CA PRO A 284 -2.68 -8.13 27.63
C PRO A 284 -3.20 -7.00 26.75
N HIS A 285 -2.34 -6.48 25.89
CA HIS A 285 -2.64 -5.37 25.01
C HIS A 285 -1.97 -5.59 23.65
N ARG A 286 -2.51 -4.93 22.64
CA ARG A 286 -1.94 -4.83 21.30
C ARG A 286 -1.87 -3.36 20.91
N SER A 287 -0.94 -2.98 20.05
CA SER A 287 -0.90 -1.64 19.48
C SER A 287 -1.58 -1.62 18.12
N THR A 288 -2.58 -0.76 17.92
CA THR A 288 -3.12 -0.45 16.59
C THR A 288 -2.33 0.70 15.96
N SER A 289 -2.14 0.64 14.66
CA SER A 289 -1.31 1.61 13.94
C SER A 289 -1.81 1.85 12.52
N LEU A 290 -1.61 3.07 12.04
CA LEU A 290 -1.78 3.49 10.67
C LEU A 290 -0.40 3.51 9.99
N LEU A 291 -0.22 2.66 8.99
CA LEU A 291 0.98 2.55 8.19
C LEU A 291 0.71 3.18 6.82
N VAL A 292 1.52 4.15 6.41
CA VAL A 292 1.32 4.87 5.15
C VAL A 292 2.54 4.85 4.27
N ASP A 293 2.31 4.94 2.96
CA ASP A 293 3.37 5.31 2.02
C ASP A 293 3.67 6.81 2.16
N PRO A 294 4.84 7.21 2.68
CA PRO A 294 5.14 8.63 2.93
C PRO A 294 5.32 9.45 1.64
N THR A 295 5.36 8.79 0.49
CA THR A 295 5.44 9.46 -0.83
C THR A 295 4.08 9.77 -1.43
N VAL A 296 3.02 9.19 -0.86
CA VAL A 296 1.63 9.39 -1.29
C VAL A 296 0.82 10.12 -0.24
N VAL A 297 0.98 9.76 1.04
CA VAL A 297 0.23 10.35 2.15
C VAL A 297 1.11 11.35 2.89
N PRO A 298 0.76 12.66 2.86
CA PRO A 298 1.46 13.66 3.64
C PRO A 298 1.43 13.34 5.13
N ARG A 299 2.51 13.69 5.83
CA ARG A 299 2.66 13.44 7.26
C ARG A 299 1.51 14.01 8.08
N ALA A 300 1.16 15.28 7.85
CA ALA A 300 0.12 15.97 8.60
C ALA A 300 -1.24 15.25 8.48
N LEU A 301 -1.56 14.78 7.27
CA LEU A 301 -2.79 14.05 7.04
C LEU A 301 -2.77 12.65 7.66
N ALA A 302 -1.64 11.93 7.59
CA ALA A 302 -1.51 10.65 8.27
C ALA A 302 -1.67 10.79 9.79
N GLU A 303 -1.10 11.84 10.40
CA GLU A 303 -1.25 12.15 11.83
C GLU A 303 -2.70 12.48 12.18
N ARG A 304 -3.38 13.32 11.38
CA ARG A 304 -4.79 13.67 11.59
C ARG A 304 -5.72 12.47 11.42
N LEU A 305 -5.49 11.62 10.43
CA LEU A 305 -6.27 10.40 10.23
C LEU A 305 -6.06 9.39 11.36
N ALA A 306 -4.82 9.19 11.82
CA ALA A 306 -4.53 8.35 12.98
C ALA A 306 -5.22 8.87 14.24
N ALA A 307 -5.22 10.19 14.44
CA ALA A 307 -5.90 10.82 15.57
C ALA A 307 -7.42 10.70 15.49
N LEU A 308 -8.00 10.83 14.29
CA LEU A 308 -9.42 10.64 14.05
C LEU A 308 -9.86 9.19 14.33
N LEU A 309 -9.06 8.21 13.89
CA LEU A 309 -9.29 6.79 14.21
C LEU A 309 -9.27 6.56 15.73
N ALA A 310 -8.23 7.04 16.41
CA ALA A 310 -8.08 6.88 17.85
C ALA A 310 -9.25 7.51 18.62
N ASP A 311 -9.64 8.73 18.24
CA ASP A 311 -10.74 9.46 18.86
C ASP A 311 -12.07 8.71 18.72
N ARG A 312 -12.39 8.25 17.50
CA ARG A 312 -13.64 7.54 17.23
C ARG A 312 -13.70 6.18 17.94
N TYR A 313 -12.58 5.47 18.04
CA TYR A 313 -12.52 4.23 18.81
C TYR A 313 -12.67 4.46 20.33
N LEU A 314 -12.06 5.52 20.87
CA LEU A 314 -12.21 5.87 22.29
C LEU A 314 -13.64 6.31 22.63
N ARG A 315 -14.28 7.11 21.77
CA ARG A 315 -15.69 7.50 21.95
C ARG A 315 -16.62 6.28 21.94
N ARG A 316 -16.48 5.41 20.94
CA ARG A 316 -17.26 4.16 20.86
C ARG A 316 -17.04 3.27 22.09
N PHE A 317 -15.81 3.17 22.59
CA PHE A 317 -15.53 2.45 23.82
C PHE A 317 -16.30 3.02 25.02
N ALA A 318 -16.26 4.34 25.21
CA ALA A 318 -16.96 5.01 26.32
C ALA A 318 -18.49 4.83 26.24
N GLU A 319 -19.05 4.82 25.03
CA GLU A 319 -20.48 4.60 24.78
C GLU A 319 -20.90 3.15 25.02
N GLN A 320 -20.15 2.18 24.51
CA GLN A 320 -20.54 0.76 24.52
C GLN A 320 -20.10 0.03 25.80
N HIS A 321 -19.08 0.53 26.50
CA HIS A 321 -18.45 -0.14 27.63
C HIS A 321 -18.37 0.73 28.87
N GLN A 322 -19.40 1.53 29.11
CA GLN A 322 -19.53 2.37 30.30
C GLN A 322 -19.37 1.57 31.61
N CYS A 323 -19.75 0.28 31.62
CA CYS A 323 -19.53 -0.61 32.76
C CYS A 323 -18.04 -0.87 33.07
N LEU A 324 -17.18 -0.92 32.05
CA LEU A 324 -15.73 -1.11 32.24
C LEU A 324 -15.10 0.14 32.86
N LEU A 325 -15.64 1.33 32.61
CA LEU A 325 -15.18 2.58 33.23
C LEU A 325 -15.45 2.64 34.75
N GLY A 326 -16.20 1.68 35.32
CA GLY A 326 -16.25 1.49 36.77
C GLY A 326 -14.94 0.96 37.38
N ASP A 327 -14.11 0.25 36.60
CA ASP A 327 -12.79 -0.24 37.03
C ASP A 327 -11.75 0.88 36.93
N PRO A 328 -11.00 1.19 38.02
CA PRO A 328 -9.96 2.23 38.02
C PRO A 328 -8.89 2.07 36.94
N TRP A 329 -8.62 0.83 36.50
CA TRP A 329 -7.64 0.55 35.46
C TRP A 329 -8.13 1.03 34.10
N TRP A 330 -9.36 0.65 33.70
CA TRP A 330 -9.97 1.06 32.43
C TRP A 330 -10.17 2.58 32.37
N THR A 331 -10.59 3.19 33.48
CA THR A 331 -10.73 4.66 33.56
C THR A 331 -9.41 5.39 33.47
N ARG A 332 -8.32 4.80 33.98
CA ARG A 332 -6.98 5.36 33.81
C ARG A 332 -6.50 5.20 32.37
N TRP A 333 -6.59 3.99 31.82
CA TRP A 333 -6.22 3.69 30.44
C TRP A 333 -6.93 4.62 29.46
N HIS A 334 -8.26 4.75 29.56
CA HIS A 334 -9.06 5.60 28.69
C HIS A 334 -8.57 7.05 28.75
N ARG A 335 -8.41 7.62 29.96
CA ARG A 335 -7.88 8.99 30.15
C ARG A 335 -6.49 9.18 29.54
N GLU A 336 -5.59 8.22 29.72
CA GLU A 336 -4.24 8.29 29.15
C GLU A 336 -4.25 8.25 27.62
N GLN A 337 -5.06 7.38 27.00
CA GLN A 337 -5.20 7.33 25.55
C GLN A 337 -5.85 8.61 25.00
N THR A 338 -6.90 9.13 25.64
CA THR A 338 -7.54 10.40 25.25
C THR A 338 -6.53 11.56 25.30
N ALA A 339 -5.71 11.63 26.36
CA ALA A 339 -4.69 12.66 26.52
C ALA A 339 -3.55 12.55 25.50
N ARG A 340 -3.17 11.33 25.08
CA ARG A 340 -2.21 11.12 23.99
C ARG A 340 -2.74 11.65 22.67
N ASN A 341 -4.03 11.45 22.40
CA ASN A 341 -4.67 11.86 21.16
C ASN A 341 -4.86 13.39 21.03
N THR A 342 -4.99 14.11 22.14
CA THR A 342 -5.18 15.58 22.16
C THR A 342 -3.89 16.39 22.06
N ARG A 343 -2.72 15.74 21.98
CA ARG A 343 -1.44 16.47 21.83
C ARG A 343 -1.37 17.13 20.44
N PRO A 344 -1.11 18.45 20.35
CA PRO A 344 -1.08 19.13 19.07
C PRO A 344 0.06 18.60 18.20
N VAL A 345 -0.29 18.30 16.94
CA VAL A 345 0.67 18.03 15.87
C VAL A 345 1.55 19.27 15.72
N ARG A 346 2.86 19.15 15.92
CA ARG A 346 3.79 20.28 15.74
C ARG A 346 3.85 20.63 14.26
N GLU A 347 3.24 21.75 13.90
CA GLU A 347 3.40 22.42 12.60
C GLU A 347 4.87 22.84 12.41
N SER A 348 5.70 22.02 11.75
CA SER A 348 6.86 22.57 11.05
C SER A 348 7.28 21.74 9.83
N ASP A 349 7.34 22.45 8.71
CA ASP A 349 7.99 22.22 7.41
C ASP A 349 7.17 21.64 6.23
N ALA A 350 6.77 22.60 5.37
CA ALA A 350 6.43 22.56 3.93
C ALA A 350 5.00 22.13 3.50
N PRO A 351 4.44 22.76 2.45
CA PRO A 351 3.00 22.83 2.21
C PRO A 351 2.38 21.52 1.74
N ASP A 352 1.19 21.26 2.28
CA ASP A 352 0.31 20.15 1.98
C ASP A 352 -0.02 20.07 0.49
N ALA A 353 0.33 18.95 -0.14
CA ALA A 353 -0.30 18.55 -1.38
C ALA A 353 -1.64 17.89 -1.03
N PRO A 354 -2.76 18.31 -1.64
CA PRO A 354 -4.06 17.69 -1.39
C PRO A 354 -4.04 16.22 -1.81
N LEU A 355 -4.68 15.36 -1.01
CA LEU A 355 -5.05 14.02 -1.46
C LEU A 355 -6.24 14.13 -2.44
N VAL A 356 -6.59 13.05 -3.13
CA VAL A 356 -7.30 13.16 -4.41
C VAL A 356 -8.27 12.00 -4.68
N PRO A 357 -9.49 12.25 -5.18
CA PRO A 357 -10.54 11.24 -5.30
C PRO A 357 -10.22 10.06 -6.23
N THR A 358 -10.71 8.85 -5.92
CA THR A 358 -10.47 7.59 -6.61
C THR A 358 -11.80 6.94 -6.97
N ALA A 359 -12.21 7.15 -8.22
CA ALA A 359 -13.07 6.22 -8.95
C ALA A 359 -12.27 5.71 -10.14
N THR A 360 -11.96 4.43 -10.18
CA THR A 360 -11.03 3.83 -11.15
C THR A 360 -11.61 3.87 -12.56
N ARG A 361 -11.35 4.94 -13.31
CA ARG A 361 -11.50 4.96 -14.77
C ARG A 361 -10.15 4.63 -15.38
N LYS A 362 -10.10 3.54 -16.14
CA LYS A 362 -8.86 2.99 -16.70
C LYS A 362 -8.42 3.84 -17.89
N PHE A 363 -7.26 4.49 -17.78
CA PHE A 363 -6.60 5.20 -18.88
C PHE A 363 -5.29 4.52 -19.26
N ASP A 364 -4.96 4.60 -20.55
CA ASP A 364 -3.72 4.06 -21.11
C ASP A 364 -2.61 5.12 -21.03
N VAL A 365 -1.45 4.75 -20.48
CA VAL A 365 -0.28 5.64 -20.36
C VAL A 365 0.24 6.07 -21.73
N GLU A 366 0.00 5.27 -22.77
CA GLU A 366 0.34 5.68 -24.12
C GLU A 366 -0.47 6.91 -24.60
N ASP A 367 -1.71 7.08 -24.12
CA ASP A 367 -2.52 8.26 -24.46
C ASP A 367 -2.00 9.52 -23.75
N LEU A 368 -1.36 9.38 -22.57
CA LEU A 368 -0.67 10.47 -21.88
C LEU A 368 0.61 10.91 -22.63
N HIS A 369 1.30 9.98 -23.28
CA HIS A 369 2.45 10.29 -24.12
C HIS A 369 2.06 11.17 -25.32
N VAL A 370 0.90 10.88 -25.93
CA VAL A 370 0.34 11.69 -27.01
C VAL A 370 0.02 13.10 -26.53
N LEU A 371 -0.61 13.25 -25.36
CA LEU A 371 -0.88 14.55 -24.75
C LEU A 371 0.41 15.35 -24.49
N ARG A 372 1.46 14.70 -23.96
CA ARG A 372 2.77 15.33 -23.74
C ARG A 372 3.45 15.76 -25.05
N ALA A 373 3.35 14.97 -26.11
CA ALA A 373 3.88 15.35 -27.41
C ALA A 373 3.18 16.58 -27.98
N VAL A 374 1.84 16.65 -27.86
CA VAL A 374 1.07 17.84 -28.26
C VAL A 374 1.46 19.05 -27.42
N ALA A 375 1.61 18.88 -26.10
CA ALA A 375 2.05 19.93 -25.20
C ALA A 375 3.44 20.49 -25.56
N LYS A 376 4.42 19.60 -25.82
CA LYS A 376 5.80 19.97 -26.16
C LYS A 376 5.88 20.69 -27.51
N HIS A 377 5.08 20.28 -28.48
CA HIS A 377 5.16 20.79 -29.85
C HIS A 377 4.08 21.82 -30.18
N GLY A 378 3.13 22.13 -29.28
CA GLY A 378 2.07 23.13 -29.48
C GLY A 378 1.18 22.92 -30.71
N SER A 379 1.20 21.73 -31.31
CA SER A 379 0.52 21.41 -32.56
C SER A 379 0.29 19.91 -32.71
N ILE A 380 -0.95 19.52 -32.99
CA ILE A 380 -1.36 18.14 -33.28
C ILE A 380 -0.60 17.59 -34.49
N ASN A 381 -0.41 18.39 -35.54
CA ASN A 381 0.27 17.95 -36.77
C ASN A 381 1.75 17.67 -36.53
N ARG A 382 2.44 18.59 -35.83
CA ARG A 382 3.85 18.39 -35.48
C ARG A 382 4.04 17.21 -34.53
N ALA A 383 3.17 17.07 -33.53
CA ALA A 383 3.20 15.93 -32.62
C ALA A 383 2.96 14.59 -33.36
N ALA A 384 2.03 14.55 -34.31
CA ALA A 384 1.75 13.35 -35.10
C ALA A 384 2.96 12.94 -35.97
N ALA A 385 3.62 13.93 -36.59
CA ALA A 385 4.85 13.70 -37.35
C ALA A 385 5.99 13.16 -36.47
N VAL A 386 6.21 13.76 -35.30
CA VAL A 386 7.24 13.30 -34.34
C VAL A 386 6.95 11.90 -33.84
N LEU A 387 5.69 11.58 -33.55
CA LEU A 387 5.26 10.26 -33.09
C LEU A 387 5.11 9.23 -34.22
N SER A 388 5.35 9.61 -35.48
CA SER A 388 5.19 8.73 -36.66
C SER A 388 3.80 8.08 -36.76
N ILE A 389 2.75 8.81 -36.39
CA ILE A 389 1.34 8.37 -36.52
C ILE A 389 0.56 9.37 -37.37
N SER A 390 -0.59 8.95 -37.93
CA SER A 390 -1.44 9.88 -38.67
C SER A 390 -2.04 10.94 -37.73
N GLN A 391 -2.23 12.16 -38.24
CA GLN A 391 -2.94 13.22 -37.52
C GLN A 391 -4.31 12.75 -37.02
N SER A 392 -5.06 12.00 -37.84
CA SER A 392 -6.37 11.46 -37.49
C SER A 392 -6.30 10.39 -36.38
N ALA A 393 -5.21 9.64 -36.28
CA ALA A 393 -4.97 8.73 -35.15
C ALA A 393 -4.67 9.53 -33.86
N LEU A 394 -3.82 10.56 -33.93
CA LEU A 394 -3.49 11.40 -32.79
C LEU A 394 -4.74 12.10 -32.22
N THR A 395 -5.54 12.74 -33.09
CA THR A 395 -6.78 13.42 -32.71
C THR A 395 -7.77 12.46 -32.04
N ARG A 396 -7.91 11.23 -32.55
CA ARG A 396 -8.79 10.22 -31.93
C ARG A 396 -8.31 9.81 -30.54
N ARG A 397 -7.00 9.69 -30.32
CA ARG A 397 -6.43 9.35 -29.00
C ARG A 397 -6.64 10.48 -28.00
N ILE A 398 -6.40 11.74 -28.39
CA ILE A 398 -6.73 12.90 -27.56
C ILE A 398 -8.22 12.95 -27.24
N HIS A 399 -9.09 12.73 -28.23
CA HIS A 399 -10.53 12.75 -28.01
C HIS A 399 -10.99 11.63 -27.07
N ARG A 400 -10.41 10.43 -27.19
CA ARG A 400 -10.66 9.32 -26.26
C ARG A 400 -10.22 9.67 -24.84
N LEU A 401 -9.07 10.31 -24.70
CA LEU A 401 -8.54 10.78 -23.42
C LEU A 401 -9.50 11.82 -22.81
N GLU A 402 -9.92 12.83 -23.58
CA GLU A 402 -10.92 13.82 -23.17
C GLU A 402 -12.27 13.19 -22.77
N LEU A 403 -12.76 12.21 -23.54
CA LEU A 403 -14.02 11.51 -23.24
C LEU A 403 -13.94 10.70 -21.96
N GLY A 404 -12.89 9.90 -21.77
CA GLY A 404 -12.76 9.11 -20.57
C GLY A 404 -12.57 9.99 -19.32
N LEU A 405 -11.87 11.12 -19.47
CA LEU A 405 -11.65 12.12 -18.42
C LEU A 405 -12.84 13.07 -18.23
N GLY A 406 -13.82 13.06 -19.11
CA GLY A 406 -14.96 13.97 -19.05
C GLY A 406 -14.59 15.45 -19.06
N ALA A 407 -13.40 15.81 -19.55
CA ALA A 407 -12.83 17.15 -19.51
C ALA A 407 -12.08 17.48 -20.80
N ARG A 408 -12.08 18.77 -21.19
CA ARG A 408 -11.27 19.24 -22.31
C ARG A 408 -9.82 19.42 -21.86
N LEU A 409 -8.90 18.84 -22.61
CA LEU A 409 -7.46 18.92 -22.33
C LEU A 409 -6.80 20.05 -23.11
N LEU A 410 -7.33 20.29 -24.32
CA LEU A 410 -6.79 21.23 -25.28
C LEU A 410 -7.80 22.36 -25.56
N LEU A 411 -7.29 23.58 -25.69
CA LEU A 411 -7.98 24.76 -26.18
C LEU A 411 -7.56 25.03 -27.63
N ARG A 412 -8.53 25.40 -28.47
CA ARG A 412 -8.22 25.86 -29.84
C ARG A 412 -7.84 27.34 -29.77
N SER A 413 -6.73 27.73 -30.38
CA SER A 413 -6.35 29.13 -30.53
C SER A 413 -5.98 29.46 -31.97
N ALA A 414 -5.98 30.74 -32.32
CA ALA A 414 -5.63 31.22 -33.67
C ALA A 414 -4.19 30.90 -34.08
N ARG A 415 -3.31 30.51 -33.14
CA ARG A 415 -1.90 30.15 -33.38
C ARG A 415 -1.60 28.66 -33.24
N GLY A 416 -2.61 27.82 -32.96
CA GLY A 416 -2.42 26.38 -32.81
C GLY A 416 -3.28 25.78 -31.70
N THR A 417 -2.64 24.95 -30.87
CA THR A 417 -3.30 24.18 -29.80
C THR A 417 -2.71 24.57 -28.45
N ASP A 418 -3.54 25.14 -27.58
CA ASP A 418 -3.15 25.50 -26.21
C ASP A 418 -3.63 24.43 -25.23
N LEU A 419 -2.99 24.36 -24.06
CA LEU A 419 -3.38 23.46 -22.98
C LEU A 419 -4.32 24.17 -22.00
N THR A 420 -5.29 23.46 -21.42
CA THR A 420 -6.03 23.99 -20.26
C THR A 420 -5.10 24.14 -19.05
N SER A 421 -5.40 25.08 -18.14
CA SER A 421 -4.61 25.30 -16.91
C SER A 421 -4.44 24.02 -16.06
N PRO A 422 -5.49 23.19 -15.87
CA PRO A 422 -5.35 21.93 -15.14
C PRO A 422 -4.44 20.92 -15.86
N THR A 423 -4.55 20.84 -17.20
CA THR A 423 -3.68 19.99 -18.04
C THR A 423 -2.21 20.36 -17.93
N ARG A 424 -1.86 21.66 -17.88
CA ARG A 424 -0.46 22.11 -17.70
C ARG A 424 0.11 21.66 -16.36
N ARG A 425 -0.67 21.79 -15.28
CA ARG A 425 -0.26 21.38 -13.93
C ARG A 425 -0.07 19.87 -13.85
N PHE A 426 -0.99 19.10 -14.44
CA PHE A 426 -0.87 17.64 -14.52
C PHE A 426 0.38 17.20 -15.29
N LEU A 427 0.68 17.79 -16.45
CA LEU A 427 1.86 17.42 -17.23
C LEU A 427 3.18 17.69 -16.50
N HIS A 428 3.24 18.73 -15.67
CA HIS A 428 4.39 18.99 -14.81
C HIS A 428 4.56 17.90 -13.74
N GLN A 429 3.47 17.44 -13.13
CA GLN A 429 3.50 16.34 -12.16
C GLN A 429 3.85 15.00 -12.82
N LEU A 430 3.28 14.72 -14.00
CA LEU A 430 3.58 13.51 -14.77
C LEU A 430 5.07 13.38 -15.05
N ALA A 431 5.73 14.48 -15.48
CA ALA A 431 7.17 14.48 -15.73
C ALA A 431 7.99 14.13 -14.47
N ARG A 432 7.56 14.57 -13.29
CA ARG A 432 8.19 14.21 -12.01
C ARG A 432 8.00 12.73 -11.68
N PHE A 433 6.79 12.18 -11.86
CA PHE A 433 6.54 10.75 -11.62
C PHE A 433 7.34 9.86 -12.58
N GLU A 434 7.45 10.27 -13.85
CA GLU A 434 8.28 9.57 -14.85
C GLU A 434 9.77 9.59 -14.46
N ALA A 435 10.27 10.71 -13.91
CA ALA A 435 11.64 10.81 -13.41
C ALA A 435 11.88 9.91 -12.20
N GLU A 436 11.00 9.93 -11.20
CA GLU A 436 11.09 9.05 -10.02
C GLU A 436 11.10 7.56 -10.42
N PHE A 437 10.27 7.19 -11.39
CA PHE A 437 10.25 5.85 -11.93
C PHE A 437 11.53 5.50 -12.72
N HIS A 438 12.04 6.44 -13.53
CA HIS A 438 13.29 6.26 -14.27
C HIS A 438 14.47 6.05 -13.32
N ASP A 439 14.54 6.81 -12.24
CA ASP A 439 15.58 6.68 -11.21
C ASP A 439 15.57 5.28 -10.57
N ALA A 440 14.39 4.70 -10.35
CA ALA A 440 14.26 3.32 -9.88
C ALA A 440 14.86 2.31 -10.88
N ALA A 441 14.67 2.52 -12.19
CA ALA A 441 15.27 1.69 -13.23
C ALA A 441 16.80 1.85 -13.29
N VAL A 442 17.30 3.09 -13.15
CA VAL A 442 18.75 3.39 -13.10
C VAL A 442 19.39 2.73 -11.87
N ALA A 443 18.78 2.86 -10.69
CA ALA A 443 19.25 2.24 -9.45
C ALA A 443 19.30 0.70 -9.55
N CYS A 444 18.37 0.08 -10.27
CA CYS A 444 18.43 -1.36 -10.50
C CYS A 444 19.64 -1.77 -11.35
N ARG A 445 20.07 -0.93 -12.31
CA ARG A 445 21.25 -1.19 -13.15
C ARG A 445 22.56 -1.08 -12.39
N SER A 446 22.66 -0.14 -11.45
CA SER A 446 23.89 0.04 -10.65
C SER A 446 24.11 -1.09 -9.63
N ILE A 447 23.05 -1.69 -9.11
CA ILE A 447 23.11 -2.85 -8.19
C ILE A 447 23.36 -4.15 -8.97
N GLY A 448 22.96 -4.22 -10.25
CA GLY A 448 23.02 -5.40 -11.10
C GLY A 448 24.37 -5.69 -11.77
N LEU A 449 25.42 -4.92 -11.48
CA LEU A 449 26.79 -5.24 -11.88
C LEU A 449 27.50 -5.96 -10.72
N PRO A 450 27.67 -7.29 -10.76
CA PRO A 450 28.73 -7.92 -9.99
C PRO A 450 30.04 -7.27 -10.42
N ALA A 451 30.85 -6.80 -9.48
CA ALA A 451 32.25 -6.52 -9.72
C ALA A 451 32.84 -7.76 -10.40
N THR A 452 33.12 -7.66 -11.70
CA THR A 452 33.73 -8.73 -12.45
C THR A 452 35.03 -9.08 -11.76
N HIS A 453 35.17 -10.36 -11.42
CA HIS A 453 36.42 -10.99 -11.04
C HIS A 453 37.54 -10.44 -11.94
N ARG A 454 38.38 -9.54 -11.40
CA ARG A 454 39.75 -9.42 -11.89
C ARG A 454 40.39 -10.76 -11.56
N GLN A 455 40.45 -11.60 -12.57
CA GLN A 455 41.25 -12.80 -12.63
C GLN A 455 42.69 -12.37 -12.30
N ALA A 456 43.13 -12.64 -11.06
CA ALA A 456 44.52 -12.57 -10.72
C ALA A 456 45.18 -13.79 -11.38
N ASP A 457 45.92 -13.54 -12.45
CA ASP A 457 46.90 -14.48 -12.98
C ASP A 457 47.88 -14.83 -11.86
N ALA A 458 47.84 -16.09 -11.41
CA ALA A 458 48.93 -16.74 -10.70
C ALA A 458 49.27 -18.04 -11.46
N PRO A 459 50.55 -18.30 -11.75
CA PRO A 459 50.93 -19.36 -12.67
C PRO A 459 50.78 -20.74 -12.00
N ARG A 460 50.23 -21.69 -12.75
CA ARG A 460 50.21 -23.11 -12.40
C ARG A 460 51.64 -23.66 -12.39
N ALA A 461 52.18 -23.94 -11.21
CA ALA A 461 53.33 -24.82 -11.05
C ALA A 461 52.87 -26.29 -11.19
N GLN A 462 53.47 -26.97 -12.15
CA GLN A 462 53.28 -28.38 -12.45
C GLN A 462 53.85 -29.26 -11.31
N LEU A 463 53.03 -30.18 -10.79
CA LEU A 463 53.51 -31.32 -10.00
C LEU A 463 53.84 -32.46 -10.98
N ALA A 464 55.13 -32.78 -11.08
CA ALA A 464 55.62 -33.99 -11.73
C ALA A 464 55.38 -35.23 -10.84
N PRO A 465 55.22 -36.44 -11.42
CA PRO A 465 54.93 -37.64 -10.65
C PRO A 465 56.20 -38.23 -10.02
N SER A 466 56.02 -38.80 -8.83
CA SER A 466 57.03 -39.52 -8.06
C SER A 466 57.58 -40.75 -8.82
N ALA A 467 58.90 -40.94 -8.75
CA ALA A 467 59.53 -42.23 -9.01
C ALA A 467 60.64 -42.49 -7.97
N THR A 468 60.54 -43.67 -7.36
CA THR A 468 61.45 -44.39 -6.44
C THR A 468 61.66 -43.83 -5.04
#